data_AF-A0AAV5SVK2-F1
#
_entry.id   AF-A0AAV5SVK2-F1
#
_cell.length_a   1.000
_cell.length_b   1.000
_cell.length_c   1.000
_cell.angle_alpha   90.00
_cell.angle_beta   90.00
_cell.angle_gamma   90.00
#
_symmetry.space_group_name_H-M   'P 1'
#
loop_
_entity.id
_entity.type
_entity.pdbx_description
1 polymer ?
#
loop_
_entity_poly.entity_id
_entity_poly.type
_entity_poly.pdbx_seq_one_letter_code
_entity_poly.pdbx_strand_id
1 'polypeptide(L)'
;IIGEGNREAASDNLINEGKNESIVHSSDDKKDYYDIIDVVKRRRSSGGVTKAPKYMESFDSDEDSESEVKKLKSDFEKKDADKMASSHKREAKSTTGDKDRKVTKLNGSELECPECDYHTRNVSTWLSHLRLKHSTTPALSGLALRCDCGNESLSEEHSRMCTIANVTILQKRDGPIRRLTDLKKPTVMCVLCEALPKTPRGYTRHLRIYHKSTLIVNGIYLVCDCGCEVRNEQDNVHADGCDKRQFTLHKL
;
A
#
# COMPACT_ATOMS: atom_id res chain seq x y z
N ILE A 1 -61.11 -9.69 -38.98
CA ILE A 1 -61.23 -8.99 -37.68
C ILE A 1 -59.84 -8.97 -37.09
N ILE A 2 -59.22 -7.79 -37.16
CA ILE A 2 -57.86 -7.50 -36.73
C ILE A 2 -57.90 -7.27 -35.22
N GLY A 3 -56.91 -7.76 -34.48
CA GLY A 3 -56.79 -7.58 -33.04
C GLY A 3 -55.33 -7.48 -32.64
N GLU A 4 -54.71 -6.34 -32.97
CA GLU A 4 -53.39 -5.95 -32.50
C GLU A 4 -53.46 -5.54 -31.03
N GLY A 5 -52.73 -6.25 -30.17
CA GLY A 5 -52.58 -5.93 -28.75
C GLY A 5 -51.22 -5.31 -28.48
N ASN A 6 -51.15 -3.98 -28.53
CA ASN A 6 -50.02 -3.19 -28.03
C ASN A 6 -49.87 -3.37 -26.52
N ARG A 7 -48.71 -3.85 -26.07
CA ARG A 7 -48.26 -3.71 -24.68
C ARG A 7 -47.05 -2.81 -24.65
N GLU A 8 -47.31 -1.56 -24.31
CA GLU A 8 -46.33 -0.61 -23.81
C GLU A 8 -45.80 -1.13 -22.47
N ALA A 9 -44.49 -1.34 -22.36
CA ALA A 9 -43.81 -1.56 -21.09
C ALA A 9 -42.99 -0.31 -20.78
N ALA A 10 -43.35 0.32 -19.66
CA ALA A 10 -42.80 1.55 -19.14
C ALA A 10 -41.29 1.43 -18.86
N SER A 11 -40.58 2.48 -19.26
CA SER A 11 -39.18 2.74 -18.94
C SER A 11 -39.07 3.40 -17.57
N ASP A 12 -38.68 2.62 -16.55
CA ASP A 12 -38.30 3.15 -15.24
C ASP A 12 -36.86 3.68 -15.29
N ASN A 13 -36.74 5.01 -15.36
CA ASN A 13 -35.51 5.75 -15.16
C ASN A 13 -35.15 5.74 -13.67
N LEU A 14 -34.28 4.81 -13.25
CA LEU A 14 -33.64 4.85 -11.93
C LEU A 14 -32.45 5.83 -11.97
N ILE A 15 -32.68 7.02 -11.41
CA ILE A 15 -31.65 7.99 -11.06
C ILE A 15 -30.79 7.37 -9.95
N ASN A 16 -29.57 7.00 -10.30
CA ASN A 16 -28.59 6.46 -9.37
C ASN A 16 -27.88 7.64 -8.68
N GLU A 17 -28.39 8.05 -7.51
CA GLU A 17 -27.75 9.07 -6.69
C GLU A 17 -26.39 8.56 -6.20
N GLY A 18 -25.32 9.20 -6.70
CA GLY A 18 -23.95 8.90 -6.34
C GLY A 18 -23.71 9.07 -4.85
N LYS A 19 -23.48 7.94 -4.17
CA LYS A 19 -22.90 7.93 -2.83
C LYS A 19 -21.44 8.35 -2.95
N ASN A 20 -21.20 9.57 -2.48
CA ASN A 20 -19.89 10.18 -2.35
C ASN A 20 -19.16 9.52 -1.17
N GLU A 21 -18.50 8.39 -1.41
CA GLU A 21 -17.65 7.74 -0.42
C GLU A 21 -16.35 8.55 -0.26
N SER A 22 -16.25 9.24 0.88
CA SER A 22 -15.04 9.91 1.31
C SER A 22 -13.96 8.86 1.59
N ILE A 23 -12.98 8.76 0.69
CA ILE A 23 -11.78 7.96 0.87
C ILE A 23 -10.96 8.59 2.01
N VAL A 24 -11.09 8.02 3.21
CA VAL A 24 -10.25 8.36 4.35
C VAL A 24 -8.90 7.67 4.16
N HIS A 25 -7.85 8.45 3.90
CA HIS A 25 -6.48 7.95 3.85
C HIS A 25 -6.06 7.37 5.22
N SER A 26 -5.98 6.04 5.30
CA SER A 26 -5.41 5.32 6.46
C SER A 26 -3.91 5.63 6.58
N SER A 27 -3.46 5.89 7.80
CA SER A 27 -2.07 6.24 8.16
C SER A 27 -1.18 5.02 8.43
N ASP A 28 -1.52 3.85 7.89
CA ASP A 28 -0.78 2.59 8.04
C ASP A 28 0.53 2.48 7.21
N ASP A 29 0.94 3.56 6.53
CA ASP A 29 2.10 3.68 5.63
C ASP A 29 3.50 3.45 6.27
N LYS A 30 3.59 3.05 7.56
CA LYS A 30 4.87 2.83 8.26
C LYS A 30 5.32 1.36 8.31
N LYS A 31 4.49 0.39 7.93
CA LYS A 31 4.82 -1.04 8.12
C LYS A 31 5.68 -1.68 7.01
N ASP A 32 5.73 -1.08 5.82
CA ASP A 32 6.60 -1.54 4.72
C ASP A 32 8.09 -1.20 4.92
N TYR A 33 8.43 -0.51 6.02
CA TYR A 33 9.77 0.00 6.29
C TYR A 33 10.78 -1.08 6.73
N TYR A 34 10.34 -2.20 7.34
CA TYR A 34 11.28 -3.16 7.96
C TYR A 34 11.67 -4.38 7.11
N ASP A 35 11.00 -4.63 5.98
CA ASP A 35 11.30 -5.81 5.13
C ASP A 35 12.47 -5.58 4.14
N ILE A 36 12.91 -4.34 3.93
CA ILE A 36 13.97 -3.99 2.96
C ILE A 36 15.37 -4.17 3.57
N ILE A 37 15.51 -4.09 4.90
CA ILE A 37 16.82 -4.10 5.58
C ILE A 37 17.43 -5.51 5.64
N ASP A 38 16.62 -6.57 5.60
CA ASP A 38 17.09 -7.93 5.86
C ASP A 38 17.76 -8.62 4.66
N VAL A 39 17.57 -8.10 3.44
CA VAL A 39 18.23 -8.62 2.23
C VAL A 39 19.65 -8.05 2.05
N VAL A 40 19.89 -6.81 2.47
CA VAL A 40 21.20 -6.15 2.29
C VAL A 40 22.25 -6.69 3.28
N LYS A 41 21.84 -7.17 4.46
CA LYS A 41 22.79 -7.72 5.45
C LYS A 41 23.33 -9.12 5.11
N ARG A 42 22.68 -9.90 4.23
CA ARG A 42 23.17 -11.25 3.86
C ARG A 42 24.19 -11.27 2.72
N ARG A 43 24.36 -10.19 1.95
CA ARG A 43 25.34 -10.13 0.85
C ARG A 43 26.73 -9.62 1.25
N ARG A 44 26.93 -9.20 2.51
CA ARG A 44 28.27 -8.78 3.00
C ARG A 44 29.17 -9.92 3.46
N SER A 45 28.68 -11.17 3.50
CA SER A 45 29.45 -12.32 3.99
C SER A 45 29.94 -13.30 2.90
N SER A 46 29.63 -13.07 1.61
CA SER A 46 30.19 -13.86 0.51
C SER A 46 31.09 -12.99 -0.36
N GLY A 47 32.35 -12.87 0.05
CA GLY A 47 33.41 -12.27 -0.77
C GLY A 47 33.66 -13.09 -2.03
N GLY A 48 33.06 -12.68 -3.13
CA GLY A 48 33.36 -13.16 -4.48
C GLY A 48 33.83 -11.98 -5.32
N VAL A 49 35.14 -11.91 -5.59
CA VAL A 49 35.76 -10.92 -6.47
C VAL A 49 35.39 -11.27 -7.91
N THR A 50 34.33 -10.67 -8.46
CA THR A 50 34.08 -10.69 -9.90
C THR A 50 34.77 -9.48 -10.53
N LYS A 51 35.75 -9.74 -11.39
CA LYS A 51 36.46 -8.74 -12.20
C LYS A 51 35.45 -7.94 -13.02
N ALA A 52 35.55 -6.62 -12.95
CA ALA A 52 34.80 -5.68 -13.78
C ALA A 52 35.18 -5.87 -15.27
N PRO A 53 34.22 -5.80 -16.20
CA PRO A 53 34.52 -5.73 -17.62
C PRO A 53 35.14 -4.37 -17.95
N LYS A 54 36.32 -4.40 -18.58
CA LYS A 54 36.92 -3.23 -19.23
C LYS A 54 36.17 -2.98 -20.54
N TYR A 55 35.36 -1.93 -20.57
CA TYR A 55 34.94 -1.31 -21.82
C TYR A 55 35.66 0.03 -21.94
N MET A 56 36.65 0.07 -22.83
CA MET A 56 37.15 1.30 -23.42
C MET A 56 36.21 1.63 -24.58
N GLU A 57 35.62 2.81 -24.56
CA GLU A 57 35.49 3.61 -25.77
C GLU A 57 35.47 5.08 -25.37
N SER A 58 36.45 5.77 -25.93
CA SER A 58 36.72 7.20 -25.85
C SER A 58 35.57 7.99 -26.47
N PHE A 59 34.99 8.89 -25.67
CA PHE A 59 34.25 10.03 -26.19
C PHE A 59 35.14 11.26 -26.02
N ASP A 60 35.52 11.84 -27.14
CA ASP A 60 36.24 13.10 -27.21
C ASP A 60 35.37 14.22 -26.62
N SER A 61 36.03 14.99 -25.76
CA SER A 61 35.46 16.07 -24.97
C SER A 61 35.32 17.34 -25.81
N ASP A 62 34.11 17.87 -25.93
CA ASP A 62 33.91 19.28 -26.26
C ASP A 62 34.00 20.11 -24.97
N GLU A 63 35.18 20.73 -24.77
CA GLU A 63 35.42 21.80 -23.81
C GLU A 63 34.72 23.08 -24.28
N ASP A 64 33.55 23.41 -23.73
CA ASP A 64 33.13 24.80 -23.53
C ASP A 64 31.79 24.88 -22.75
N SER A 65 31.85 24.91 -21.42
CA SER A 65 30.71 25.37 -20.57
C SER A 65 31.07 25.52 -19.08
N GLU A 66 32.29 25.95 -18.74
CA GLU A 66 32.73 26.13 -17.35
C GLU A 66 32.53 27.54 -16.75
N SER A 67 31.82 28.46 -17.42
CA SER A 67 31.72 29.86 -16.93
C SER A 67 30.41 30.27 -16.25
N GLU A 68 29.32 29.46 -16.30
CA GLU A 68 28.00 29.90 -15.80
C GLU A 68 27.54 29.31 -14.45
N VAL A 69 28.24 28.31 -13.90
CA VAL A 69 27.79 27.61 -12.66
C VAL A 69 28.32 28.26 -11.37
N LYS A 70 29.26 29.21 -11.44
CA LYS A 70 29.86 29.85 -10.25
C LYS A 70 29.07 31.04 -9.69
N LYS A 71 28.01 31.52 -10.37
CA LYS A 71 27.25 32.70 -9.94
C LYS A 71 25.98 32.39 -9.11
N LEU A 72 25.57 31.13 -8.99
CA LEU A 72 24.34 30.74 -8.28
C LEU A 72 24.55 30.11 -6.89
N LYS A 73 25.81 29.93 -6.44
CA LYS A 73 26.11 29.36 -5.11
C LYS A 73 26.29 30.38 -3.99
N SER A 74 26.43 31.68 -4.27
CA SER A 74 26.69 32.69 -3.23
C SER A 74 25.45 33.22 -2.50
N ASP A 75 24.25 32.94 -3.00
CA ASP A 75 23.02 33.57 -2.47
C ASP A 75 22.22 32.66 -1.52
N PHE A 76 22.64 31.41 -1.33
CA PHE A 76 21.91 30.45 -0.49
C PHE A 76 22.47 30.33 0.95
N GLU A 77 23.67 30.85 1.23
CA GLU A 77 24.33 30.68 2.54
C GLU A 77 24.01 31.78 3.57
N LYS A 78 23.05 32.68 3.31
CA LYS A 78 22.78 33.84 4.18
C LYS A 78 21.42 33.86 4.89
N LYS A 79 20.69 32.74 4.97
CA LYS A 79 19.33 32.70 5.56
C LYS A 79 19.08 31.78 6.75
N ASP A 80 20.10 31.11 7.30
CA ASP A 80 19.90 30.11 8.36
C ASP A 80 20.49 30.47 9.74
N ALA A 81 20.81 31.74 10.00
CA ALA A 81 21.37 32.16 11.29
C ALA A 81 20.33 32.65 12.34
N ASP A 82 19.11 33.03 11.95
CA ASP A 82 18.19 33.76 12.87
C ASP A 82 17.02 32.94 13.45
N LYS A 83 16.99 31.61 13.29
CA LYS A 83 15.86 30.79 13.78
C LYS A 83 16.15 29.94 15.03
N MET A 84 17.24 30.23 15.74
CA MET A 84 17.69 29.49 16.94
C MET A 84 17.23 30.08 18.29
N ALA A 85 16.40 31.14 18.30
CA ALA A 85 15.96 31.80 19.55
C ALA A 85 14.44 31.70 19.78
N SER A 86 13.92 30.51 20.05
CA SER A 86 12.63 30.38 20.76
C SER A 86 12.51 29.03 21.49
N SER A 87 13.44 28.78 22.40
CA SER A 87 13.31 27.75 23.43
C SER A 87 12.37 28.25 24.53
N HIS A 88 11.06 28.23 24.24
CA HIS A 88 10.05 28.36 25.28
C HIS A 88 9.90 27.03 26.03
N LYS A 89 10.57 26.99 27.18
CA LYS A 89 10.20 26.33 28.44
C LYS A 89 8.73 25.88 28.46
N ARG A 90 8.46 24.62 28.12
CA ARG A 90 7.16 23.97 28.38
C ARG A 90 7.32 23.06 29.58
N GLU A 91 6.76 23.53 30.67
CA GLU A 91 6.67 22.85 31.95
C GLU A 91 5.92 21.52 31.78
N ALA A 92 6.53 20.46 32.30
CA ALA A 92 5.95 19.13 32.37
C ALA A 92 4.78 19.13 33.36
N LYS A 93 3.59 19.50 32.89
CA LYS A 93 2.34 19.31 33.63
C LYS A 93 1.91 17.85 33.48
N SER A 94 2.50 17.00 34.31
CA SER A 94 2.10 15.62 34.56
C SER A 94 0.72 15.61 35.22
N THR A 95 -0.33 15.63 34.40
CA THR A 95 -1.68 15.24 34.85
C THR A 95 -1.78 13.73 34.72
N THR A 96 -1.45 13.03 35.81
CA THR A 96 -1.93 11.67 36.09
C THR A 96 -3.45 11.72 36.24
N GLY A 97 -4.13 11.73 35.08
CA GLY A 97 -5.57 11.57 34.94
C GLY A 97 -5.89 10.08 34.91
N ASP A 98 -6.35 9.61 36.06
CA ASP A 98 -6.71 8.25 36.39
C ASP A 98 -7.91 7.76 35.53
N LYS A 99 -7.73 6.57 34.94
CA LYS A 99 -8.76 5.51 34.78
C LYS A 99 -10.02 5.80 33.95
N ASP A 100 -9.87 6.16 32.68
CA ASP A 100 -10.75 5.58 31.66
C ASP A 100 -10.24 4.18 31.31
N ARG A 101 -10.57 3.24 32.20
CA ARG A 101 -10.38 1.81 31.97
C ARG A 101 -11.28 1.45 30.79
N LYS A 102 -10.71 1.50 29.58
CA LYS A 102 -11.31 1.08 28.30
C LYS A 102 -12.26 -0.08 28.57
N VAL A 103 -13.56 0.19 28.50
CA VAL A 103 -14.61 -0.82 28.49
C VAL A 103 -14.23 -1.77 27.37
N THR A 104 -13.70 -2.93 27.75
CA THR A 104 -13.39 -4.00 26.81
C THR A 104 -14.75 -4.57 26.45
N LYS A 105 -15.37 -4.00 25.42
CA LYS A 105 -16.64 -4.49 24.88
C LYS A 105 -16.41 -5.95 24.46
N LEU A 106 -16.78 -6.87 25.33
CA LEU A 106 -16.75 -8.32 25.12
C LEU A 106 -18.12 -8.73 24.61
N ASN A 107 -18.40 -8.34 23.37
CA ASN A 107 -19.65 -8.57 22.66
C ASN A 107 -19.18 -9.30 21.39
N GLY A 108 -19.21 -10.62 21.28
CA GLY A 108 -20.35 -11.53 21.22
C GLY A 108 -20.19 -12.26 19.87
N SER A 109 -20.37 -13.58 19.88
CA SER A 109 -19.76 -14.57 18.96
C SER A 109 -18.24 -14.74 19.08
N GLU A 110 -17.85 -16.01 19.24
CA GLU A 110 -16.48 -16.48 19.19
C GLU A 110 -16.03 -16.52 17.73
N LEU A 111 -14.91 -15.87 17.41
CA LEU A 111 -14.33 -15.83 16.08
C LEU A 111 -13.42 -17.04 15.92
N GLU A 112 -13.87 -18.02 15.15
CA GLU A 112 -13.13 -19.24 14.85
C GLU A 112 -12.24 -19.03 13.61
N CYS A 113 -11.03 -19.58 13.63
CA CYS A 113 -10.18 -19.62 12.46
C CYS A 113 -10.62 -20.77 11.54
N PRO A 114 -10.83 -20.53 10.23
CA PRO A 114 -11.26 -21.60 9.31
C PRO A 114 -10.14 -22.60 8.97
N GLU A 115 -8.88 -22.31 9.33
CA GLU A 115 -7.72 -23.16 9.00
C GLU A 115 -7.15 -23.93 10.20
N CYS A 116 -7.54 -23.61 11.44
CA CYS A 116 -7.06 -24.30 12.64
C CYS A 116 -7.99 -24.11 13.84
N ASP A 117 -7.74 -24.82 14.95
CA ASP A 117 -8.59 -24.80 16.15
C ASP A 117 -8.51 -23.49 16.97
N TYR A 118 -7.89 -22.44 16.44
CA TYR A 118 -7.76 -21.15 17.11
C TYR A 118 -9.09 -20.40 17.13
N HIS A 119 -9.48 -19.91 18.30
CA HIS A 119 -10.68 -19.10 18.49
C HIS A 119 -10.40 -17.92 19.42
N THR A 120 -11.09 -16.80 19.22
CA THR A 120 -10.98 -15.61 20.10
C THR A 120 -12.21 -14.73 19.98
N ARG A 121 -12.48 -13.90 21.00
CA ARG A 121 -13.55 -12.88 20.95
C ARG A 121 -13.07 -11.51 20.45
N ASN A 122 -11.77 -11.35 20.21
CA ASN A 122 -11.18 -10.08 19.81
C ASN A 122 -10.82 -10.09 18.32
N VAL A 123 -11.49 -9.24 17.53
CA VAL A 123 -11.26 -9.07 16.09
C VAL A 123 -9.79 -8.78 15.77
N SER A 124 -9.14 -7.91 16.56
CA SER A 124 -7.73 -7.53 16.37
C SER A 124 -6.78 -8.72 16.50
N THR A 125 -7.02 -9.53 17.53
CA THR A 125 -6.23 -10.75 17.79
C THR A 125 -6.49 -11.79 16.70
N TRP A 126 -7.73 -11.96 16.26
CA TRP A 126 -8.09 -12.86 15.17
C TRP A 126 -7.43 -12.45 13.83
N LEU A 127 -7.49 -11.15 13.47
CA LEU A 127 -6.82 -10.63 12.27
C LEU A 127 -5.30 -10.81 12.33
N SER A 128 -4.72 -10.59 13.52
CA SER A 128 -3.28 -10.81 13.74
C SER A 128 -2.91 -12.29 13.60
N HIS A 129 -3.74 -13.18 14.14
CA HIS A 129 -3.57 -14.62 14.00
C HIS A 129 -3.56 -15.06 12.53
N LEU A 130 -4.53 -14.63 11.71
CA LEU A 130 -4.56 -14.95 10.28
C LEU A 130 -3.29 -14.53 9.55
N ARG A 131 -2.79 -13.32 9.84
CA ARG A 131 -1.58 -12.79 9.21
C ARG A 131 -0.32 -13.53 9.64
N LEU A 132 -0.18 -13.83 10.93
CA LEU A 132 1.05 -14.40 11.47
C LEU A 132 1.12 -15.92 11.27
N LYS A 133 0.02 -16.64 11.46
CA LYS A 133 -0.01 -18.10 11.42
C LYS A 133 -0.27 -18.64 10.01
N HIS A 134 -1.21 -18.01 9.28
CA HIS A 134 -1.65 -18.48 7.97
C HIS A 134 -1.10 -17.66 6.81
N SER A 135 -0.41 -16.55 7.12
CA SER A 135 0.02 -15.59 6.10
C SER A 135 -1.15 -15.19 5.20
N THR A 136 -2.33 -14.94 5.76
CA THR A 136 -3.53 -14.55 4.99
C THR A 136 -4.20 -13.31 5.59
N THR A 137 -5.19 -12.77 4.88
CA THR A 137 -6.06 -11.68 5.32
C THR A 137 -7.51 -12.07 5.00
N PRO A 138 -8.53 -11.47 5.67
CA PRO A 138 -9.92 -11.79 5.38
C PRO A 138 -10.26 -11.72 3.89
N ALA A 139 -9.79 -10.66 3.20
CA ALA A 139 -10.00 -10.50 1.76
C ALA A 139 -9.40 -11.65 0.93
N LEU A 140 -8.21 -12.14 1.30
CA LEU A 140 -7.54 -13.21 0.57
C LEU A 140 -8.14 -14.59 0.85
N SER A 141 -8.60 -14.82 2.07
CA SER A 141 -9.31 -16.04 2.45
C SER A 141 -10.77 -16.06 2.02
N GLY A 142 -11.26 -15.01 1.35
CA GLY A 142 -12.66 -14.90 0.95
C GLY A 142 -13.60 -14.72 2.14
N LEU A 143 -13.10 -14.20 3.27
CA LEU A 143 -13.84 -13.89 4.48
C LEU A 143 -14.18 -12.40 4.55
N ALA A 144 -15.26 -12.09 5.27
CA ALA A 144 -15.60 -10.75 5.71
C ALA A 144 -16.03 -10.77 7.18
N LEU A 145 -15.85 -9.63 7.86
CA LEU A 145 -16.37 -9.40 9.20
C LEU A 145 -17.75 -8.76 9.05
N ARG A 146 -18.81 -9.41 9.54
CA ARG A 146 -20.17 -8.86 9.53
C ARG A 146 -20.56 -8.45 10.94
N CYS A 147 -20.83 -7.17 11.12
CA CYS A 147 -21.35 -6.62 12.34
C CYS A 147 -22.87 -6.80 12.43
N ASP A 148 -23.42 -6.95 13.63
CA ASP A 148 -24.87 -7.04 13.86
C ASP A 148 -25.65 -5.82 13.35
N CYS A 149 -25.00 -4.66 13.20
CA CYS A 149 -25.63 -3.50 12.56
C CYS A 149 -25.83 -3.66 11.05
N GLY A 150 -25.42 -4.80 10.47
CA GLY A 150 -25.48 -5.10 9.05
C GLY A 150 -24.24 -4.68 8.26
N ASN A 151 -23.29 -3.97 8.87
CA ASN A 151 -22.09 -3.52 8.17
C ASN A 151 -21.10 -4.66 7.95
N GLU A 152 -20.62 -4.80 6.72
CA GLU A 152 -19.55 -5.73 6.35
C GLU A 152 -18.23 -4.98 6.22
N SER A 153 -17.17 -5.47 6.85
CA SER A 153 -15.84 -4.89 6.78
C SER A 153 -14.76 -5.96 6.56
N LEU A 154 -13.64 -5.54 5.97
CA LEU A 154 -12.43 -6.36 5.85
C LEU A 154 -11.37 -6.01 6.92
N SER A 155 -11.62 -4.95 7.69
CA SER A 155 -10.78 -4.44 8.75
C SER A 155 -11.55 -4.35 10.07
N GLU A 156 -10.81 -4.15 11.16
CA GLU A 156 -11.37 -3.91 12.49
C GLU A 156 -11.92 -2.49 12.69
N GLU A 157 -11.77 -1.60 11.71
CA GLU A 157 -12.08 -0.17 11.89
C GLU A 157 -13.55 0.03 12.29
N HIS A 158 -14.46 -0.69 11.63
CA HIS A 158 -15.88 -0.66 11.99
C HIS A 158 -16.13 -1.12 13.43
N SER A 159 -15.45 -2.17 13.90
CA SER A 159 -15.62 -2.68 15.27
C SER A 159 -15.20 -1.68 16.36
N ARG A 160 -14.28 -0.76 16.03
CA ARG A 160 -13.84 0.32 16.93
C ARG A 160 -14.87 1.45 17.02
N MET A 161 -15.58 1.72 15.91
CA MET A 161 -16.54 2.82 15.82
C MET A 161 -17.95 2.41 16.24
N CYS A 162 -18.35 1.17 16.01
CA CYS A 162 -19.71 0.70 16.24
C CYS A 162 -19.95 0.38 17.72
N THR A 163 -21.04 0.91 18.28
CA THR A 163 -21.31 0.78 19.71
C THR A 163 -21.80 -0.60 20.13
N ILE A 164 -22.47 -1.30 19.22
CA ILE A 164 -23.19 -2.58 19.41
C ILE A 164 -22.49 -3.79 18.79
N ALA A 165 -21.22 -3.65 18.38
CA ALA A 165 -20.56 -4.59 17.48
C ALA A 165 -20.29 -5.96 18.09
N ASN A 166 -21.27 -6.88 18.01
CA ASN A 166 -20.95 -8.29 17.84
C ASN A 166 -20.53 -8.48 16.38
N VAL A 167 -19.44 -9.22 16.19
CA VAL A 167 -18.87 -9.45 14.87
C VAL A 167 -18.88 -10.95 14.59
N THR A 168 -19.41 -11.32 13.44
CA THR A 168 -19.41 -12.68 12.92
C THR A 168 -18.52 -12.77 11.69
N ILE A 169 -18.00 -13.97 11.39
CA ILE A 169 -17.23 -14.23 10.17
C ILE A 169 -18.20 -14.70 9.10
N LEU A 170 -18.17 -14.07 7.94
CA LEU A 170 -18.94 -14.43 6.76
C LEU A 170 -18.01 -14.92 5.65
N GLN A 171 -18.21 -16.16 5.17
CA GLN A 171 -17.54 -16.66 3.97
C GLN A 171 -18.23 -16.06 2.73
N LYS A 172 -17.51 -15.25 1.95
CA LYS A 172 -18.01 -14.59 0.72
C LYS A 172 -17.69 -15.35 -0.56
N ARG A 173 -16.65 -16.19 -0.56
CA ARG A 173 -16.22 -16.94 -1.75
C ARG A 173 -15.97 -18.39 -1.37
N ASP A 174 -16.60 -19.32 -2.09
CA ASP A 174 -16.32 -20.74 -1.99
C ASP A 174 -15.11 -21.04 -2.86
N GLY A 175 -13.93 -21.04 -2.25
CA GLY A 175 -12.68 -21.29 -2.96
C GLY A 175 -11.53 -21.57 -2.00
N PRO A 176 -10.41 -22.10 -2.51
CA PRO A 176 -9.22 -22.31 -1.69
C PRO A 176 -8.76 -20.98 -1.09
N ILE A 177 -8.43 -21.01 0.20
CA ILE A 177 -7.92 -19.84 0.92
C ILE A 177 -6.60 -19.43 0.28
N ARG A 178 -6.56 -18.21 -0.27
CA ARG A 178 -5.34 -17.66 -0.85
C ARG A 178 -4.44 -17.14 0.25
N ARG A 179 -3.13 -17.34 0.09
CA ARG A 179 -2.11 -16.86 1.02
C ARG A 179 -1.37 -15.67 0.43
N LEU A 180 -0.83 -14.83 1.30
CA LEU A 180 0.09 -13.75 0.94
C LEU A 180 1.33 -14.27 0.21
N THR A 181 1.70 -15.53 0.44
CA THR A 181 2.78 -16.20 -0.31
C THR A 181 2.40 -16.48 -1.75
N ASP A 182 1.13 -16.73 -2.04
CA ASP A 182 0.65 -17.05 -3.39
C ASP A 182 0.61 -15.78 -4.26
N LEU A 183 0.53 -14.62 -3.61
CA LEU A 183 0.70 -13.31 -4.24
C LEU A 183 2.17 -13.01 -4.59
N LYS A 184 3.15 -13.79 -4.11
CA LYS A 184 4.57 -13.64 -4.45
C LYS A 184 4.90 -14.21 -5.82
N LYS A 185 4.14 -13.87 -6.86
CA LYS A 185 4.71 -13.91 -8.20
C LYS A 185 5.85 -12.88 -8.25
N PRO A 186 6.97 -13.20 -8.92
CA PRO A 186 8.15 -12.35 -8.92
C PRO A 186 7.76 -10.96 -9.40
N THR A 187 8.11 -9.97 -8.59
CA THR A 187 7.94 -8.59 -8.97
C THR A 187 8.93 -8.21 -10.04
N VAL A 188 8.54 -7.23 -10.86
CA VAL A 188 9.41 -6.70 -11.92
C VAL A 188 10.74 -6.26 -11.32
N MET A 189 11.83 -6.78 -11.87
CA MET A 189 13.18 -6.35 -11.53
C MET A 189 13.44 -4.94 -12.05
N CYS A 190 14.10 -4.11 -11.24
CA CYS A 190 14.47 -2.77 -11.65
C CYS A 190 15.32 -2.82 -12.93
N VAL A 191 15.02 -1.97 -13.91
CA VAL A 191 15.81 -1.92 -15.16
C VAL A 191 17.21 -1.34 -14.97
N LEU A 192 17.45 -0.64 -13.86
CA LEU A 192 18.71 0.02 -13.53
C LEU A 192 19.54 -0.73 -12.47
N CYS A 193 18.95 -1.72 -11.78
CA CYS A 193 19.66 -2.58 -10.82
C CYS A 193 18.89 -3.88 -10.53
N GLU A 194 19.51 -4.80 -9.80
CA GLU A 194 18.88 -6.10 -9.46
C GLU A 194 17.84 -6.02 -8.31
N ALA A 195 17.36 -4.84 -7.94
CA ALA A 195 16.33 -4.72 -6.92
C ALA A 195 15.00 -5.30 -7.42
N LEU A 196 14.24 -5.90 -6.50
CA LEU A 196 12.91 -6.47 -6.75
C LEU A 196 11.84 -5.73 -5.92
N PRO A 197 11.42 -4.51 -6.29
CA PRO A 197 10.40 -3.79 -5.56
C PRO A 197 9.07 -4.56 -5.54
N LYS A 198 8.43 -4.69 -4.37
CA LYS A 198 7.25 -5.58 -4.19
C LYS A 198 5.94 -5.04 -4.79
N THR A 199 5.86 -3.76 -5.10
CA THR A 199 4.64 -3.09 -5.56
C THR A 199 4.97 -2.04 -6.62
N PRO A 200 4.01 -1.62 -7.47
CA PRO A 200 4.21 -0.51 -8.42
C PRO A 200 4.68 0.77 -7.73
N ARG A 201 4.03 1.14 -6.61
CA ARG A 201 4.42 2.27 -5.76
C ARG A 201 5.83 2.09 -5.19
N GLY A 202 6.18 0.87 -4.79
CA GLY A 202 7.53 0.52 -4.36
C GLY A 202 8.57 0.69 -5.47
N TYR A 203 8.22 0.33 -6.70
CA TYR A 203 9.08 0.45 -7.88
C TYR A 203 9.34 1.90 -8.26
N THR A 204 8.29 2.73 -8.37
CA THR A 204 8.41 4.17 -8.64
C THR A 204 9.22 4.88 -7.56
N ARG A 205 8.94 4.57 -6.28
CA ARG A 205 9.71 5.09 -5.14
C ARG A 205 11.18 4.67 -5.20
N HIS A 206 11.46 3.42 -5.55
CA HIS A 206 12.82 2.90 -5.67
C HIS A 206 13.62 3.68 -6.74
N LEU A 207 13.06 3.86 -7.94
CA LEU A 207 13.71 4.66 -9.01
C LEU A 207 14.06 6.07 -8.54
N ARG A 208 13.12 6.74 -7.87
CA ARG A 208 13.33 8.11 -7.36
C ARG A 208 14.44 8.16 -6.30
N ILE A 209 14.42 7.25 -5.33
CA ILE A 209 15.34 7.31 -4.19
C ILE A 209 16.76 6.93 -4.62
N TYR A 210 16.91 5.79 -5.31
CA TYR A 210 18.20 5.16 -5.58
C TYR A 210 18.80 5.56 -6.92
N HIS A 211 17.97 5.86 -7.93
CA HIS A 211 18.44 6.18 -9.27
C HIS A 211 18.20 7.64 -9.67
N LYS A 212 17.58 8.44 -8.78
CA LYS A 212 17.20 9.84 -9.04
C LYS A 212 16.44 9.99 -10.38
N SER A 213 15.66 8.98 -10.72
CA SER A 213 14.99 8.87 -12.02
C SER A 213 13.52 8.49 -11.85
N THR A 214 12.75 8.54 -12.93
CA THR A 214 11.31 8.22 -12.97
C THR A 214 11.00 7.23 -14.07
N LEU A 215 9.79 6.66 -14.09
CA LEU A 215 9.36 5.73 -15.15
C LEU A 215 9.49 6.39 -16.54
N ILE A 216 8.95 7.60 -16.69
CA ILE A 216 8.97 8.37 -17.94
C ILE A 216 10.40 8.66 -18.40
N VAL A 217 11.30 9.08 -17.50
CA VAL A 217 12.70 9.39 -17.84
C VAL A 217 13.43 8.14 -18.36
N ASN A 218 13.06 6.95 -17.89
CA ASN A 218 13.65 5.70 -18.36
C ASN A 218 12.91 5.09 -19.56
N GLY A 219 11.93 5.79 -20.15
CA GLY A 219 11.18 5.27 -21.30
C GLY A 219 10.36 4.01 -20.96
N ILE A 220 9.87 3.88 -19.73
CA ILE A 220 9.12 2.72 -19.26
C ILE A 220 7.82 3.12 -18.57
N TYR A 221 6.88 2.18 -18.49
CA TYR A 221 5.66 2.28 -17.69
C TYR A 221 5.29 0.92 -17.11
N LEU A 222 4.45 0.90 -16.07
CA LEU A 222 3.97 -0.33 -15.46
C LEU A 222 2.51 -0.57 -15.89
N VAL A 223 2.16 -1.82 -16.22
CA VAL A 223 0.80 -2.21 -16.58
C VAL A 223 0.30 -3.24 -15.57
N CYS A 224 -0.78 -2.92 -14.88
CA CYS A 224 -1.46 -3.84 -13.98
C CYS A 224 -2.25 -4.90 -14.79
N ASP A 225 -2.43 -6.10 -14.26
CA ASP A 225 -3.23 -7.17 -14.91
C ASP A 225 -4.71 -6.82 -15.16
N CYS A 226 -5.20 -5.70 -14.62
CA CYS A 226 -6.52 -5.15 -14.94
C CYS A 226 -6.50 -4.28 -16.21
N GLY A 227 -5.34 -3.99 -16.79
CA GLY A 227 -5.14 -3.09 -17.92
C GLY A 227 -4.81 -1.64 -17.54
N CYS A 228 -4.80 -1.28 -16.25
CA CYS A 228 -4.45 0.07 -15.83
C CYS A 228 -2.95 0.33 -15.97
N GLU A 229 -2.61 1.42 -16.63
CA GLU A 229 -1.23 1.90 -16.80
C GLU A 229 -0.83 2.84 -15.65
N VAL A 230 0.40 2.70 -15.18
CA VAL A 230 1.02 3.56 -14.18
C VAL A 230 2.25 4.20 -14.83
N ARG A 231 2.19 5.50 -15.08
CA ARG A 231 3.28 6.28 -15.70
C ARG A 231 4.00 7.16 -14.70
N ASN A 232 3.32 7.58 -13.63
CA ASN A 232 3.87 8.44 -12.59
C ASN A 232 3.50 7.95 -11.18
N GLU A 233 3.88 8.73 -10.15
CA GLU A 233 3.57 8.37 -8.76
C GLU A 233 2.08 8.52 -8.41
N GLN A 234 1.40 9.51 -8.99
CA GLN A 234 -0.02 9.81 -8.76
C GLN A 234 -0.93 8.71 -9.33
N ASP A 235 -0.51 8.03 -10.40
CA ASP A 235 -1.24 6.89 -10.97
C ASP A 235 -1.24 5.66 -10.06
N ASN A 236 -0.43 5.63 -8.98
CA ASN A 236 -0.38 4.51 -8.05
C ASN A 236 -1.62 4.37 -7.15
N VAL A 237 -2.54 5.34 -7.16
CA VAL A 237 -3.83 5.21 -6.44
C VAL A 237 -4.55 3.92 -6.85
N HIS A 238 -4.42 3.53 -8.11
CA HIS A 238 -4.98 2.27 -8.60
C HIS A 238 -4.33 1.03 -7.95
N ALA A 239 -3.01 1.05 -7.75
CA ALA A 239 -2.27 -0.11 -7.26
C ALA A 239 -2.68 -0.53 -5.84
N ASP A 240 -3.08 0.43 -5.01
CA ASP A 240 -3.50 0.17 -3.63
C ASP A 240 -4.91 -0.46 -3.55
N GLY A 241 -5.78 -0.17 -4.53
CA GLY A 241 -7.15 -0.68 -4.61
C GLY A 241 -7.35 -1.89 -5.52
N CYS A 242 -6.37 -2.27 -6.35
CA CYS A 242 -6.54 -3.34 -7.33
C CYS A 242 -6.35 -4.73 -6.72
N ASP A 243 -7.36 -5.60 -6.86
CA ASP A 243 -7.31 -6.98 -6.38
C ASP A 243 -6.25 -7.84 -7.08
N LYS A 244 -5.88 -7.50 -8.33
CA LYS A 244 -4.97 -8.32 -9.12
C LYS A 244 -3.51 -8.18 -8.69
N ARG A 245 -3.10 -7.02 -8.14
CA ARG A 245 -1.77 -6.66 -7.57
C ARG A 245 -0.52 -7.06 -8.36
N GLN A 246 -0.68 -7.63 -9.55
CA GLN A 246 0.37 -8.01 -10.48
C GLN A 246 0.55 -6.91 -11.49
N PHE A 247 1.81 -6.64 -11.81
CA PHE A 247 2.20 -5.62 -12.76
C PHE A 247 3.33 -6.13 -13.63
N THR A 248 3.32 -5.69 -14.89
CA THR A 248 4.34 -5.94 -15.90
C THR A 248 4.99 -4.63 -16.30
N LEU A 249 6.23 -4.68 -16.77
CA LEU A 249 6.95 -3.49 -17.23
C LEU A 249 6.96 -3.46 -18.75
N HIS A 250 6.62 -2.29 -19.29
CA HIS A 250 6.55 -2.03 -20.72
C HIS A 250 7.45 -0.84 -21.06
N LYS A 251 7.94 -0.82 -22.30
CA LYS A 251 8.69 0.32 -22.84
C LYS A 251 7.73 1.26 -23.57
N LEU A 252 7.92 2.56 -23.39
CA LEU A 252 7.19 3.63 -24.09
C LEU A 252 7.51 3.63 -25.59
#